data_AF-A0A081R206-F1
#
_entry.id   AF-A0A081R206-F1
#
_cell.length_a   1.000
_cell.length_b   1.000
_cell.length_c   1.000
_cell.angle_alpha   90.00
_cell.angle_beta   90.00
_cell.angle_gamma   90.00
#
_symmetry.space_group_name_H-M   'P 1'
#
loop_
_entity.id
_entity.type
_entity.pdbx_description
1 polymer ?
#
loop_
_entity_poly.entity_id
_entity_poly.type
_entity_poly.pdbx_seq_one_letter_code
_entity_poly.pdbx_strand_id
1 'polypeptide(L)'
;ADLAKAAIEAATDQAGVTEKETAGTNAIKAVTPVGKENAKNAIDQAKATKDKEIDANDQLSQSEKAKAKEATKAAADLAKAAIEAATDQAGVTEKETAGTNAIKAVTPVGKENAKNAIDQAKATKDKEIDANDQLSQSEKAKAKEATKAAADLAKAAIEAATDQAGVTEKETAGTNAIKA
;
A
#
# COMPACT_ATOMS: atom_id res chain seq x y z
N ALA A 1 -24.74 33.22 10.47
CA ALA A 1 -24.82 34.67 10.74
C ALA A 1 -26.26 35.18 10.58
N ASP A 2 -26.94 34.82 9.49
CA ASP A 2 -28.27 35.37 9.16
C ASP A 2 -29.40 35.02 10.14
N LEU A 3 -29.39 33.81 10.72
CA LEU A 3 -30.41 33.42 11.72
C LEU A 3 -30.32 34.20 13.04
N ALA A 4 -29.11 34.50 13.51
CA ALA A 4 -28.91 35.28 14.74
C ALA A 4 -29.32 36.74 14.52
N LYS A 5 -29.02 37.30 13.34
CA LYS A 5 -29.40 38.65 12.96
C LYS A 5 -30.92 38.81 12.84
N ALA A 6 -31.60 37.89 12.16
CA ALA A 6 -33.06 37.90 12.04
C ALA A 6 -33.76 37.76 13.40
N ALA A 7 -33.20 36.97 14.33
CA ALA A 7 -33.74 36.84 15.68
C ALA A 7 -33.62 38.13 16.50
N ILE A 8 -32.56 38.91 16.31
CA ILE A 8 -32.38 40.23 16.95
C ILE A 8 -33.36 41.25 16.36
N GLU A 9 -33.50 41.29 15.03
CA GLU A 9 -34.41 42.22 14.33
C GLU A 9 -35.89 41.96 14.66
N ALA A 10 -36.25 40.73 15.02
CA ALA A 10 -37.61 40.36 15.43
C ALA A 10 -37.92 40.67 16.91
N ALA A 11 -36.94 41.09 17.71
CA ALA A 11 -37.16 41.44 19.10
C ALA A 11 -37.97 42.74 19.23
N THR A 12 -39.03 42.71 20.04
CA THR A 12 -39.95 43.86 20.20
C THR A 12 -39.53 44.83 21.30
N ASP A 13 -38.51 44.48 22.09
CA ASP A 13 -37.98 45.29 23.18
C ASP A 13 -36.46 45.05 23.40
N GLN A 14 -35.86 45.89 24.25
CA GLN A 14 -34.43 45.85 24.54
C GLN A 14 -33.98 44.59 25.31
N ALA A 15 -34.87 44.00 26.11
CA ALA A 15 -34.56 42.78 26.85
C ALA A 15 -34.43 41.58 25.89
N GLY A 16 -35.34 41.48 24.93
CA GLY A 16 -35.29 40.50 23.85
C GLY A 16 -34.04 40.65 22.98
N VAL A 17 -33.67 41.88 22.61
CA VAL A 17 -32.40 42.14 21.89
C VAL A 17 -31.21 41.57 22.66
N THR A 18 -31.11 41.89 23.96
CA THR A 18 -30.00 41.44 24.83
C THR A 18 -29.94 39.92 24.96
N GLU A 19 -31.10 39.25 25.06
CA GLU A 19 -31.19 37.79 25.09
C GLU A 19 -30.68 37.17 23.80
N LYS A 20 -31.09 37.68 22.63
CA LYS A 20 -30.70 37.15 21.32
C LYS A 20 -29.23 37.41 20.99
N GLU A 21 -28.67 38.54 21.40
CA GLU A 21 -27.22 38.81 21.32
C GLU A 21 -26.41 37.83 22.17
N THR A 22 -26.87 37.55 23.39
CA THR A 22 -26.24 36.58 24.30
C THR A 22 -26.28 35.17 23.71
N ALA A 23 -27.44 34.75 23.20
CA ALA A 23 -27.61 33.45 22.54
C ALA A 23 -26.72 33.32 21.30
N GLY A 24 -26.66 34.35 20.44
CA GLY A 24 -25.80 34.37 19.26
C GLY A 24 -24.32 34.30 19.61
N THR A 25 -23.88 35.05 20.62
CA THR A 25 -22.49 35.03 21.13
C THR A 25 -22.13 33.66 21.69
N ASN A 26 -23.01 33.04 22.46
CA ASN A 26 -22.79 31.70 23.01
C ASN A 26 -22.76 30.63 21.90
N ALA A 27 -23.61 30.75 20.88
CA ALA A 27 -23.59 29.86 19.72
C ALA A 27 -22.27 29.96 18.95
N ILE A 28 -21.72 31.16 18.76
CA ILE A 28 -20.40 31.35 18.12
C ILE A 28 -19.29 30.77 18.98
N LYS A 29 -19.30 31.02 20.30
CA LYS A 29 -18.29 30.47 21.23
C LYS A 29 -18.34 28.93 21.32
N ALA A 30 -19.50 28.34 21.08
CA ALA A 30 -19.67 26.89 21.05
C ALA A 30 -19.13 26.25 19.75
N VAL A 31 -18.78 27.03 18.72
CA VAL A 31 -18.12 26.51 17.51
C VAL A 31 -16.67 26.15 17.85
N THR A 32 -16.36 24.86 17.86
CA THR A 32 -14.99 24.35 17.94
C THR A 32 -14.51 23.94 16.55
N PRO A 33 -13.50 24.61 15.96
CA PRO A 33 -12.99 24.23 14.65
C PRO A 33 -12.37 22.82 14.69
N VAL A 34 -12.66 22.02 13.67
CA VAL A 34 -12.13 20.66 13.52
C VAL A 34 -11.05 20.65 12.43
N GLY A 35 -9.85 20.17 12.75
CA GLY A 35 -8.66 20.16 11.90
C GLY A 35 -8.65 19.11 10.78
N LYS A 36 -9.76 18.92 10.05
CA LYS A 36 -9.89 17.89 8.99
C LYS A 36 -8.88 18.06 7.86
N GLU A 37 -8.61 19.29 7.45
CA GLU A 37 -7.68 19.57 6.34
C GLU A 37 -6.25 19.17 6.68
N ASN A 38 -5.78 19.51 7.90
CA ASN A 38 -4.45 19.11 8.37
C ASN A 38 -4.32 17.58 8.41
N ALA A 39 -5.35 16.88 8.89
CA ALA A 39 -5.37 15.42 8.93
C ALA A 39 -5.32 14.80 7.52
N LYS A 40 -6.08 15.34 6.55
CA LYS A 40 -6.02 14.88 5.15
C LYS A 40 -4.65 15.13 4.52
N ASN A 41 -4.01 16.25 4.82
CA ASN A 41 -2.65 16.56 4.38
C ASN A 41 -1.63 15.58 4.98
N ALA A 42 -1.79 15.17 6.24
CA ALA A 42 -0.98 14.13 6.86
C ALA A 42 -1.14 12.78 6.13
N ILE A 43 -2.36 12.41 5.73
CA ILE A 43 -2.62 11.23 4.91
C ILE A 43 -1.92 11.31 3.54
N ASP A 44 -1.93 12.48 2.88
CA ASP A 44 -1.22 12.67 1.61
C ASP A 44 0.30 12.52 1.76
N GLN A 45 0.86 13.06 2.84
CA GLN A 45 2.28 12.90 3.14
C GLN A 45 2.64 11.44 3.41
N ALA A 46 1.82 10.73 4.20
CA ALA A 46 2.02 9.30 4.46
C ALA A 46 1.97 8.48 3.17
N LYS A 47 1.00 8.76 2.28
CA LYS A 47 0.90 8.13 0.96
C LYS A 47 2.15 8.42 0.11
N ALA A 48 2.58 9.68 0.02
CA ALA A 48 3.73 10.06 -0.78
C ALA A 48 5.03 9.41 -0.30
N THR A 49 5.22 9.30 1.02
CA THR A 49 6.33 8.55 1.62
C THR A 49 6.25 7.07 1.24
N LYS A 50 5.07 6.46 1.38
CA LYS A 50 4.90 5.04 1.06
C LYS A 50 5.12 4.72 -0.42
N ASP A 51 4.63 5.57 -1.33
CA ASP A 51 4.86 5.42 -2.77
C ASP A 51 6.36 5.49 -3.12
N LYS A 52 7.13 6.36 -2.45
CA LYS A 52 8.59 6.42 -2.61
C LYS A 52 9.29 5.16 -2.12
N GLU A 53 8.87 4.62 -0.97
CA GLU A 53 9.39 3.33 -0.48
C GLU A 53 9.12 2.20 -1.47
N ILE A 54 7.93 2.15 -2.05
CA ILE A 54 7.56 1.17 -3.09
C ILE A 54 8.41 1.35 -4.35
N ASP A 55 8.63 2.60 -4.78
CA ASP A 55 9.46 2.89 -5.95
C ASP A 55 10.91 2.47 -5.77
N ALA A 56 11.46 2.68 -4.58
CA ALA A 56 12.84 2.33 -4.24
C ALA A 56 13.04 0.83 -4.01
N ASN A 57 11.98 0.02 -3.93
CA ASN A 57 12.11 -1.42 -3.72
C ASN A 57 12.43 -2.15 -5.03
N ASP A 58 13.70 -2.53 -5.21
CA ASP A 58 14.19 -3.22 -6.40
C ASP A 58 13.79 -4.71 -6.48
N GLN A 59 13.24 -5.27 -5.40
CA GLN A 59 12.73 -6.65 -5.43
C GLN A 59 11.38 -6.74 -6.17
N LEU A 60 10.65 -5.63 -6.28
CA LEU A 60 9.36 -5.56 -6.97
C LEU A 60 9.53 -5.33 -8.47
N SER A 61 8.69 -6.00 -9.26
CA SER A 61 8.50 -5.63 -10.66
C SER A 61 7.71 -4.33 -10.79
N GLN A 62 7.71 -3.73 -11.99
CA GLN A 62 6.88 -2.56 -12.27
C GLN A 62 5.38 -2.82 -12.07
N SER A 63 4.92 -4.03 -12.41
CA SER A 63 3.52 -4.45 -12.20
C SER A 63 3.18 -4.55 -10.71
N GLU A 64 4.09 -5.12 -9.91
CA GLU A 64 3.91 -5.24 -8.46
C GLU A 64 3.97 -3.87 -7.77
N LYS A 65 4.86 -2.96 -8.21
CA LYS A 65 4.88 -1.56 -7.76
C LYS A 65 3.56 -0.85 -8.05
N ALA A 66 3.03 -0.99 -9.26
CA ALA A 66 1.77 -0.37 -9.64
C ALA A 66 0.60 -0.84 -8.75
N LYS A 67 0.46 -2.16 -8.54
CA LYS A 67 -0.56 -2.72 -7.64
C LYS A 67 -0.41 -2.23 -6.20
N ALA A 68 0.82 -2.14 -5.70
CA ALA A 68 1.09 -1.65 -4.35
C ALA A 68 0.70 -0.17 -4.18
N LYS A 69 0.98 0.67 -5.18
CA LYS A 69 0.57 2.09 -5.18
C LYS A 69 -0.94 2.26 -5.28
N GLU A 70 -1.63 1.38 -6.03
CA GLU A 70 -3.09 1.36 -6.08
C GLU A 70 -3.69 1.02 -4.71
N ALA A 71 -3.17 0.00 -4.03
CA ALA A 71 -3.58 -0.33 -2.66
C ALA A 71 -3.30 0.82 -1.67
N THR A 72 -2.14 1.47 -1.79
CA THR A 72 -1.77 2.65 -0.99
C THR A 72 -2.73 3.81 -1.23
N LYS A 73 -3.11 4.06 -2.48
CA LYS A 73 -4.12 5.06 -2.86
C LYS A 73 -5.49 4.74 -2.27
N ALA A 74 -5.95 3.50 -2.39
CA ALA A 74 -7.24 3.08 -1.84
C ALA A 74 -7.30 3.28 -0.30
N ALA A 75 -6.23 2.93 0.41
CA ALA A 75 -6.12 3.17 1.85
C ALA A 75 -6.18 4.67 2.21
N ALA A 76 -5.47 5.52 1.46
CA ALA A 76 -5.49 6.96 1.66
C ALA A 76 -6.87 7.58 1.38
N ASP A 77 -7.53 7.18 0.30
CA ASP A 77 -8.87 7.67 -0.05
C ASP A 77 -9.90 7.29 1.03
N LEU A 78 -9.85 6.04 1.51
CA LEU A 78 -10.70 5.58 2.61
C LEU A 78 -10.47 6.37 3.91
N ALA A 79 -9.21 6.63 4.25
CA ALA A 79 -8.85 7.43 5.41
C ALA A 79 -9.39 8.86 5.32
N LYS A 80 -9.22 9.51 4.16
CA LYS A 80 -9.74 10.87 3.93
C LYS A 80 -11.27 10.94 4.02
N ALA A 81 -11.97 9.93 3.49
CA ALA A 81 -13.42 9.84 3.62
C ALA A 81 -13.85 9.69 5.09
N ALA A 82 -13.13 8.88 5.87
CA ALA A 82 -13.40 8.72 7.30
C ALA A 82 -13.13 9.99 8.11
N ILE A 83 -12.04 10.72 7.80
CA ILE A 83 -11.75 12.04 8.39
C ILE A 83 -12.84 13.05 8.05
N GLU A 84 -13.34 13.04 6.81
CA GLU A 84 -14.42 13.93 6.39
C GLU A 84 -15.72 13.65 7.16
N ALA A 85 -16.00 12.38 7.44
CA ALA A 85 -17.18 11.97 8.20
C ALA A 85 -17.10 12.23 9.71
N ALA A 86 -15.90 12.50 10.26
CA ALA A 86 -15.73 12.74 11.69
C ALA A 86 -16.48 14.01 12.16
N THR A 87 -17.16 13.93 13.30
CA THR A 87 -17.99 15.01 13.85
C THR A 87 -17.26 15.91 14.84
N ASP A 88 -16.11 15.47 15.35
CA ASP A 88 -15.30 16.20 16.32
C ASP A 88 -13.80 15.96 16.10
N GLN A 89 -12.97 16.68 16.87
CA GLN A 89 -11.52 16.62 16.74
C GLN A 89 -10.93 15.27 17.20
N ALA A 90 -11.54 14.59 18.17
CA ALA A 90 -11.07 13.29 18.63
C ALA A 90 -11.24 12.23 17.53
N GLY A 91 -12.40 12.23 16.87
CA GLY A 91 -12.68 11.39 15.72
C GLY A 91 -11.73 11.66 14.55
N VAL A 92 -11.41 12.93 14.26
CA VAL A 92 -10.41 13.25 13.23
C VAL A 92 -9.04 12.64 13.55
N THR A 93 -8.55 12.82 14.78
CA THR A 93 -7.25 12.27 15.22
C THR A 93 -7.24 10.73 15.15
N GLU A 94 -8.34 10.08 15.54
CA GLU A 94 -8.48 8.62 15.46
C GLU A 94 -8.43 8.14 14.00
N LYS A 95 -9.18 8.78 13.09
CA LYS A 95 -9.23 8.38 11.68
C LYS A 95 -7.93 8.68 10.93
N GLU A 96 -7.24 9.76 11.27
CA GLU A 96 -5.89 10.05 10.77
C GLU A 96 -4.90 8.94 11.18
N THR A 97 -4.91 8.55 12.45
CA THR A 97 -4.04 7.49 12.98
C THR A 97 -4.33 6.15 12.30
N ALA A 98 -5.60 5.77 12.22
CA ALA A 98 -6.03 4.53 11.56
C ALA A 98 -5.63 4.54 10.07
N GLY A 99 -5.85 5.66 9.37
CA GLY A 99 -5.49 5.82 7.96
C GLY A 99 -3.99 5.71 7.70
N THR A 100 -3.18 6.39 8.53
CA THR A 100 -1.71 6.30 8.45
C THR A 100 -1.22 4.88 8.69
N ASN A 101 -1.80 4.16 9.65
CA ASN A 101 -1.47 2.75 9.90
C ASN A 101 -1.86 1.85 8.72
N ALA A 102 -3.03 2.06 8.12
CA ALA A 102 -3.47 1.30 6.95
C ALA A 102 -2.53 1.50 5.74
N ILE A 103 -2.07 2.73 5.49
CA ILE A 103 -1.06 3.03 4.46
C ILE A 103 0.26 2.31 4.76
N LYS A 104 0.74 2.36 6.01
CA LYS A 104 1.98 1.67 6.43
C LYS A 104 1.90 0.15 6.25
N ALA A 105 0.72 -0.42 6.49
CA ALA A 105 0.46 -1.85 6.38
C ALA A 105 0.49 -2.39 4.94
N VAL A 106 0.58 -1.53 3.92
CA VAL A 106 0.78 -1.98 2.54
C VAL A 106 2.21 -2.56 2.41
N THR A 107 2.31 -3.88 2.33
CA THR A 107 3.58 -4.61 2.22
C THR A 107 3.59 -5.48 0.96
N PRO A 108 4.02 -4.94 -0.20
CA PRO A 108 4.10 -5.72 -1.42
C PRO A 108 5.24 -6.75 -1.35
N VAL A 109 5.06 -7.86 -2.08
CA VAL A 109 6.02 -8.97 -2.14
C VAL A 109 6.43 -9.17 -3.60
N GLY A 110 7.74 -9.13 -3.87
CA GLY A 110 8.31 -9.19 -5.21
C GLY A 110 8.53 -10.62 -5.68
N LYS A 111 7.56 -11.19 -6.39
CA LYS A 111 7.57 -12.57 -6.88
C LYS A 111 7.96 -12.67 -8.35
N GLU A 112 7.62 -11.67 -9.15
CA GLU A 112 7.87 -11.69 -10.60
C GLU A 112 9.37 -11.67 -10.93
N ASN A 113 10.14 -10.77 -10.31
CA ASN A 113 11.58 -10.71 -10.51
C ASN A 113 12.29 -12.01 -10.07
N ALA A 114 11.86 -12.61 -8.95
CA ALA A 114 12.39 -13.87 -8.45
C ALA A 114 12.14 -15.03 -9.43
N LYS A 115 10.94 -15.12 -10.02
CA LYS A 115 10.64 -16.14 -11.04
C LYS A 115 11.45 -15.92 -12.32
N ASN A 116 11.69 -14.67 -12.71
CA ASN A 116 12.56 -14.35 -13.83
C ASN A 116 14.01 -14.79 -13.57
N ALA A 117 14.51 -14.67 -12.34
CA ALA A 117 15.83 -15.18 -11.96
C ALA A 117 15.91 -16.71 -12.08
N ILE A 118 14.84 -17.43 -11.71
CA ILE A 118 14.73 -18.88 -11.95
C ILE A 118 14.77 -19.22 -13.44
N ASP A 119 14.07 -18.47 -14.28
CA ASP A 119 14.11 -18.65 -15.74
C ASP A 119 15.51 -18.43 -16.33
N GLN A 120 16.22 -17.41 -15.85
CA GLN A 120 17.60 -17.15 -16.26
C GLN A 120 18.54 -18.27 -15.83
N ALA A 121 18.42 -18.76 -14.59
CA ALA A 121 19.22 -19.88 -14.10
C ALA A 121 18.98 -21.15 -14.93
N LYS A 122 17.71 -21.45 -15.24
CA LYS A 122 17.36 -22.56 -16.13
C LYS A 122 17.98 -22.40 -17.51
N ALA A 123 17.84 -21.21 -18.13
CA ALA A 123 18.37 -20.95 -19.46
C ALA A 123 19.91 -21.09 -19.52
N THR A 124 20.61 -20.67 -18.47
CA THR A 124 22.06 -20.89 -18.35
C THR A 124 22.40 -22.37 -18.26
N LYS A 125 21.73 -23.13 -17.38
CA LYS A 125 21.98 -24.57 -17.22
C LYS A 125 21.67 -25.36 -18.50
N ASP A 126 20.59 -25.02 -19.20
CA ASP A 126 20.24 -25.65 -20.48
C ASP A 126 21.34 -25.44 -21.54
N LYS A 127 21.96 -24.25 -21.59
CA LYS A 127 23.09 -23.96 -22.48
C LYS A 127 24.33 -24.76 -22.10
N GLU A 128 24.63 -24.90 -20.81
CA GLU A 128 25.74 -25.74 -20.33
C GLU A 128 25.53 -27.21 -20.71
N ILE A 129 24.30 -27.73 -20.59
CA ILE A 129 23.93 -29.08 -21.02
C ILE A 129 24.12 -29.24 -22.54
N ASP A 130 23.68 -28.26 -23.33
CA ASP A 130 23.84 -28.28 -24.79
C ASP A 130 25.29 -28.29 -25.23
N ALA A 131 26.14 -27.50 -24.56
CA ALA A 131 27.56 -27.39 -24.85
C ALA A 131 28.39 -28.60 -24.37
N ASN A 132 27.80 -29.51 -23.59
CA ASN A 132 28.52 -30.68 -23.08
C ASN A 132 28.62 -31.79 -24.14
N ASP A 133 29.78 -31.89 -24.79
CA ASP A 133 30.06 -32.89 -25.84
C ASP A 133 30.22 -34.33 -25.30
N GLN A 134 30.26 -34.52 -23.99
CA GLN A 134 30.30 -35.86 -23.37
C GLN A 134 28.91 -36.50 -23.24
N LEU A 135 27.83 -35.73 -23.45
CA LEU A 135 26.45 -36.22 -23.35
C LEU A 135 25.88 -36.54 -24.72
N SER A 136 25.19 -37.68 -24.84
CA SER A 136 24.34 -37.98 -25.97
C SER A 136 23.10 -37.09 -26.00
N GLN A 137 22.41 -37.02 -27.15
CA GLN A 137 21.17 -36.25 -27.27
C GLN A 137 20.08 -36.70 -26.30
N SER A 138 19.98 -38.01 -26.03
CA SER A 138 19.01 -38.54 -25.07
C SER A 138 19.32 -38.12 -23.63
N GLU A 139 20.61 -38.11 -23.26
CA GLU A 139 21.03 -37.65 -21.93
C GLU A 139 20.84 -36.14 -21.77
N LYS A 140 21.14 -35.35 -22.81
CA LYS A 140 20.85 -33.90 -22.82
C LYS A 140 19.35 -33.63 -22.64
N ALA A 141 18.48 -34.38 -23.33
CA ALA A 141 17.04 -34.24 -23.20
C ALA A 141 16.56 -34.54 -21.76
N LYS A 142 17.01 -35.65 -21.18
CA LYS A 142 16.69 -36.03 -19.78
C LYS A 142 17.18 -34.98 -18.78
N ALA A 143 18.40 -34.46 -18.97
CA ALA A 143 18.96 -33.42 -18.11
C ALA A 143 18.11 -32.14 -18.17
N LYS A 144 17.73 -31.68 -19.36
CA LYS A 144 16.87 -30.50 -19.54
C LYS A 144 15.47 -30.69 -18.96
N GLU A 145 14.92 -31.89 -19.02
CA GLU A 145 13.64 -32.22 -18.38
C GLU A 145 13.75 -32.10 -16.85
N ALA A 146 14.83 -32.63 -16.25
CA ALA A 146 15.10 -32.47 -14.83
C ALA A 146 15.31 -30.98 -14.44
N THR A 147 16.06 -30.22 -15.24
CA THR A 147 16.25 -28.77 -15.05
C THR A 147 14.91 -28.03 -15.12
N LYS A 148 14.02 -28.41 -16.05
CA LYS A 148 12.67 -27.86 -16.14
C LYS A 148 11.84 -28.18 -14.90
N ALA A 149 11.85 -29.43 -14.44
CA ALA A 149 11.10 -29.83 -13.25
C ALA A 149 11.57 -29.05 -11.99
N ALA A 150 12.89 -28.87 -11.83
CA ALA A 150 13.46 -28.08 -10.74
C ALA A 150 13.02 -26.61 -10.80
N ALA A 151 13.04 -26.00 -11.99
CA ALA A 151 12.59 -24.62 -12.19
C ALA A 151 11.09 -24.44 -11.90
N ASP A 152 10.25 -25.37 -12.37
CA ASP A 152 8.80 -25.32 -12.13
C ASP A 152 8.50 -25.43 -10.63
N LEU A 153 9.18 -26.34 -9.92
CA LEU A 153 9.06 -26.50 -8.46
C LEU A 153 9.48 -25.23 -7.71
N ALA A 154 10.60 -24.62 -8.12
CA ALA A 154 11.09 -23.37 -7.52
C ALA A 154 10.09 -22.22 -7.70
N LYS A 155 9.53 -22.06 -8.91
CA LYS A 155 8.52 -21.02 -9.17
C LYS A 155 7.25 -21.23 -8.38
N ALA A 156 6.80 -22.48 -8.21
CA ALA A 156 5.66 -22.80 -7.38
C ALA A 156 5.92 -22.45 -5.90
N ALA A 157 7.12 -22.72 -5.39
CA ALA A 157 7.52 -22.35 -4.03
C ALA A 157 7.59 -20.82 -3.83
N ILE A 158 8.12 -20.08 -4.81
CA ILE A 158 8.11 -18.60 -4.81
C ILE A 158 6.67 -18.07 -4.81
N GLU A 159 5.78 -18.68 -5.60
CA GLU A 159 4.38 -18.28 -5.63
C GLU A 159 3.68 -18.50 -4.29
N ALA A 160 4.00 -19.60 -3.60
CA ALA A 160 3.44 -19.91 -2.29
C ALA A 160 4.00 -19.04 -1.14
N ALA A 161 5.13 -18.35 -1.33
CA ALA A 161 5.71 -17.51 -0.30
C ALA A 161 4.78 -16.34 0.06
N THR A 162 4.62 -16.10 1.37
CA THR A 162 3.69 -15.08 1.91
C THR A 162 4.37 -13.75 2.21
N ASP A 163 5.71 -13.73 2.26
CA ASP A 163 6.51 -12.54 2.53
C ASP A 163 7.78 -12.53 1.67
N GLN A 164 8.49 -11.40 1.72
CA GLN A 164 9.68 -11.17 0.90
C GLN A 164 10.85 -12.07 1.30
N ALA A 165 10.99 -12.39 2.58
CA ALA A 165 12.06 -13.27 3.08
C ALA A 165 11.88 -14.70 2.53
N GLY A 166 10.65 -15.20 2.57
CA GLY A 166 10.28 -16.48 1.98
C GLY A 166 10.53 -16.52 0.48
N VAL A 167 10.20 -15.45 -0.27
CA VAL A 167 10.53 -15.38 -1.70
C VAL A 167 12.04 -15.49 -1.92
N THR A 168 12.85 -14.71 -1.20
CA THR A 168 14.32 -14.73 -1.34
C THR A 168 14.91 -16.10 -0.98
N GLU A 169 14.39 -16.76 0.05
CA GLU A 169 14.80 -18.12 0.41
C GLU A 169 14.48 -19.12 -0.71
N LYS A 170 13.26 -19.08 -1.27
CA LYS A 170 12.84 -20.01 -2.33
C LYS A 170 13.55 -19.75 -3.67
N GLU A 171 13.83 -18.50 -4.00
CA GLU A 171 14.67 -18.14 -5.14
C GLU A 171 16.09 -18.72 -4.99
N THR A 172 16.71 -18.55 -3.82
CA THR A 172 18.06 -19.07 -3.54
C THR A 172 18.07 -20.60 -3.60
N ALA A 173 17.11 -21.26 -2.95
CA ALA A 173 17.00 -22.72 -2.98
C ALA A 173 16.78 -23.24 -4.40
N GLY A 174 15.90 -22.59 -5.17
CA GLY A 174 15.59 -22.96 -6.55
C GLY A 174 16.77 -22.80 -7.51
N THR A 175 17.47 -21.67 -7.43
CA THR A 175 18.68 -21.44 -8.25
C THR A 175 19.79 -22.45 -7.93
N ASN A 176 19.97 -22.81 -6.65
CA ASN A 176 20.92 -23.85 -6.25
C ASN A 176 20.52 -25.23 -6.79
N ALA A 177 19.24 -25.59 -6.70
CA ALA A 177 18.73 -26.88 -7.21
C ALA A 177 18.89 -27.01 -8.73
N ILE A 178 18.74 -25.92 -9.49
CA ILE A 178 18.97 -25.90 -10.94
C ILE A 178 20.46 -26.07 -11.29
N LYS A 179 21.35 -25.52 -10.47
CA LYS A 179 22.80 -25.53 -10.72
C LYS A 179 23.47 -26.85 -10.34
N ALA A 180 22.87 -27.63 -9.42
CA ALA A 180 23.32 -28.96 -9.04
C ALA A 180 23.46 -29.90 -10.25
#